data_AF-A0A7C2BLZ7-F1
#
_entry.id   AF-A0A7C2BLZ7-F1
#
_cell.length_a   1.000
_cell.length_b   1.000
_cell.length_c   1.000
_cell.angle_alpha   90.00
_cell.angle_beta   90.00
_cell.angle_gamma   90.00
#
_symmetry.space_group_name_H-M   'P 1'
#
loop_
_entity.id
_entity.type
_entity.pdbx_description
1 polymer ?
#
loop_
_entity_poly.entity_id
_entity_poly.type
_entity_poly.pdbx_seq_one_letter_code
_entity_poly.pdbx_strand_id
1 'polypeptide(L)'
;MRPPPPLPPGRERPGAAGTGGAGARGPAGARTSPGVGFAGRRAFPARRSVLRVSWSKRTGGAMLTSGLAPADAYEYLVLARSKLLGWVRELSDEQYAREFPIGHRSVRATLVHVASAEWGYVRRLRGEPVPPIAERPFSRFQTEPFGPFEGAWADQAQQTRAALQEVQDWSRPVEYVSRFSGRDRRYRTTAGGLATQLLFHEVHHRAQVMFMLRQMGYPAENLDYSVLAFEVEDLEP
;
A
#
# COMPACT_ATOMS: atom_id res chain seq x y z
N MET A 1 -39.62 -14.64 16.86
CA MET A 1 -39.10 -13.63 15.92
C MET A 1 -40.28 -13.02 15.18
N ARG A 2 -40.48 -11.70 15.26
CA ARG A 2 -41.43 -10.94 14.43
C ARG A 2 -40.64 -10.17 13.37
N PRO A 3 -41.10 -10.09 12.12
CA PRO A 3 -40.44 -9.29 11.10
C PRO A 3 -40.64 -7.78 11.37
N PRO A 4 -39.70 -6.92 10.90
CA PRO A 4 -39.83 -5.48 11.05
C PRO A 4 -40.96 -4.90 10.16
N PRO A 5 -41.55 -3.76 10.55
CA PRO A 5 -42.59 -3.10 9.76
C PRO A 5 -42.01 -2.44 8.49
N PRO A 6 -42.83 -2.26 7.44
CA PRO A 6 -42.39 -1.63 6.19
C PRO A 6 -42.18 -0.12 6.34
N LEU A 7 -41.25 0.43 5.55
CA LEU A 7 -40.95 1.85 5.48
C LEU A 7 -42.09 2.65 4.82
N PRO A 8 -42.33 3.92 5.22
CA PRO A 8 -43.36 4.76 4.64
C PRO A 8 -43.00 5.25 3.22
N PRO A 9 -43.99 5.56 2.36
CA PRO A 9 -43.76 6.02 1.00
C PRO A 9 -43.11 7.41 0.96
N GLY A 10 -42.13 7.56 0.08
CA GLY A 10 -41.44 8.83 -0.18
C GLY A 10 -42.38 9.88 -0.77
N ARG A 11 -42.31 11.09 -0.22
CA ARG A 11 -43.00 12.27 -0.76
C ARG A 11 -42.31 12.73 -2.05
N GLU A 12 -43.09 12.88 -3.12
CA GLU A 12 -42.66 13.58 -4.33
C GLU A 12 -43.04 15.08 -4.32
N ARG A 13 -42.26 15.86 -5.10
CA ARG A 13 -42.53 17.12 -5.87
C ARG A 13 -42.43 18.47 -5.16
N PRO A 14 -42.28 19.61 -5.89
CA PRO A 14 -42.25 19.84 -7.37
C PRO A 14 -40.97 20.59 -7.83
N GLY A 15 -40.64 20.89 -9.08
CA GLY A 15 -41.31 20.91 -10.39
C GLY A 15 -40.56 21.96 -11.23
N ALA A 16 -40.13 21.60 -12.43
CA ALA A 16 -39.40 22.48 -13.35
C ALA A 16 -40.37 23.21 -14.31
N ALA A 17 -40.08 24.47 -14.59
CA ALA A 17 -40.42 25.19 -15.82
C ALA A 17 -39.09 25.74 -16.36
N GLY A 18 -38.71 25.70 -17.64
CA GLY A 18 -39.47 25.55 -18.88
C GLY A 18 -39.16 26.74 -19.79
N THR A 19 -38.50 26.48 -20.93
CA THR A 19 -38.35 27.25 -22.22
C THR A 19 -36.89 27.18 -22.68
N GLY A 20 -36.53 26.88 -23.93
CA GLY A 20 -37.29 26.62 -25.16
C GLY A 20 -36.40 26.91 -26.37
N GLY A 21 -36.43 26.01 -27.37
CA GLY A 21 -36.03 26.24 -28.77
C GLY A 21 -34.57 25.94 -29.15
N ALA A 22 -34.22 25.46 -30.35
CA ALA A 22 -34.85 24.73 -31.47
C ALA A 22 -33.75 24.60 -32.56
N GLY A 23 -33.83 23.57 -33.41
CA GLY A 23 -33.10 23.47 -34.70
C GLY A 23 -32.05 22.36 -34.75
N ALA A 24 -32.32 21.15 -35.23
CA ALA A 24 -32.55 20.68 -36.61
C ALA A 24 -31.28 20.15 -37.33
N ARG A 25 -31.21 18.81 -37.37
CA ARG A 25 -30.74 17.84 -38.39
C ARG A 25 -29.85 18.30 -39.58
N GLY A 26 -28.84 17.49 -39.88
CA GLY A 26 -28.43 17.15 -41.26
C GLY A 26 -26.92 16.96 -41.50
N PRO A 27 -26.46 16.04 -42.37
CA PRO A 27 -25.32 15.16 -42.06
C PRO A 27 -24.05 15.31 -42.93
N ALA A 28 -23.01 14.59 -42.50
CA ALA A 28 -21.95 13.92 -43.25
C ALA A 28 -21.14 14.70 -44.31
N GLY A 29 -19.85 14.90 -44.00
CA GLY A 29 -18.82 15.24 -44.98
C GLY A 29 -17.48 14.64 -44.55
N ALA A 30 -17.11 13.52 -45.17
CA ALA A 30 -15.81 12.89 -45.05
C ALA A 30 -14.71 13.85 -45.49
N ARG A 31 -13.64 13.98 -44.68
CA ARG A 31 -12.35 14.50 -45.13
C ARG A 31 -11.25 13.60 -44.59
N THR A 32 -10.67 12.85 -45.51
CA THR A 32 -9.37 12.19 -45.39
C THR A 32 -8.26 13.21 -45.63
N SER A 33 -7.15 13.05 -44.89
CA SER A 33 -5.74 13.39 -45.22
C SER A 33 -5.00 13.91 -43.97
N PRO A 34 -3.66 13.85 -43.93
CA PRO A 34 -2.82 12.66 -44.04
C PRO A 34 -1.90 12.51 -42.80
N GLY A 35 -1.18 11.39 -42.73
CA GLY A 35 -0.40 10.97 -41.57
C GLY A 35 0.68 11.95 -41.11
N VAL A 36 0.80 12.08 -39.79
CA VAL A 36 1.95 12.66 -39.11
C VAL A 36 2.74 11.50 -38.50
N GLY A 37 3.88 11.19 -39.11
CA GLY A 37 4.84 10.25 -38.56
C GLY A 37 5.48 10.82 -37.30
N PHE A 38 5.34 10.13 -36.17
CA PHE A 38 6.13 10.41 -34.98
C PHE A 38 7.36 9.51 -34.98
N ALA A 39 8.47 10.07 -35.45
CA ALA A 39 9.81 9.54 -35.24
C ALA A 39 10.25 9.77 -33.78
N GLY A 40 10.96 8.78 -33.22
CA GLY A 40 11.92 9.01 -32.14
C GLY A 40 11.46 8.65 -30.72
N ARG A 41 11.33 7.35 -30.41
CA ARG A 41 11.53 6.88 -29.03
C ARG A 41 13.01 7.02 -28.70
N ARG A 42 13.37 8.01 -27.87
CA ARG A 42 14.71 8.09 -27.28
C ARG A 42 14.84 6.99 -26.23
N ALA A 43 15.76 6.05 -26.47
CA ALA A 43 16.18 5.08 -25.48
C ALA A 43 16.96 5.79 -24.37
N PHE A 44 16.51 5.66 -23.12
CA PHE A 44 17.27 6.09 -21.95
C PHE A 44 18.29 4.99 -21.59
N PRO A 45 19.58 5.33 -21.38
CA PRO A 45 20.56 4.34 -20.98
C PRO A 45 20.38 4.00 -19.50
N ALA A 46 20.04 2.75 -19.21
CA ALA A 46 20.01 2.21 -17.85
C ALA A 46 21.45 2.12 -17.30
N ARG A 47 21.85 3.09 -16.48
CA ARG A 47 23.06 2.96 -15.65
C ARG A 47 22.71 2.15 -14.40
N ARG A 48 22.94 0.84 -14.45
CA ARG A 48 22.89 -0.04 -13.27
C ARG A 48 24.17 0.11 -12.45
N SER A 49 24.14 0.92 -11.39
CA SER A 49 25.08 0.72 -10.27
C SER A 49 24.37 -0.10 -9.20
N VAL A 50 24.60 -1.41 -9.21
CA VAL A 50 24.08 -2.29 -8.16
C VAL A 50 25.11 -2.36 -7.05
N LEU A 51 24.81 -1.72 -5.91
CA LEU A 51 25.51 -2.01 -4.66
C LEU A 51 25.25 -3.48 -4.30
N ARG A 52 26.28 -4.32 -4.39
CA ARG A 52 26.23 -5.72 -3.94
C ARG A 52 26.22 -5.73 -2.41
N VAL A 53 25.04 -5.93 -1.82
CA VAL A 53 24.94 -6.38 -0.43
C VAL A 53 25.21 -7.89 -0.43
N SER A 54 26.30 -8.33 0.20
CA SER A 54 26.59 -9.75 0.34
C SER A 54 25.76 -10.34 1.47
N TRP A 55 24.89 -11.29 1.15
CA TRP A 55 24.18 -12.10 2.14
C TRP A 55 25.01 -13.36 2.40
N SER A 56 25.40 -13.60 3.65
CA SER A 56 25.96 -14.90 4.03
C SER A 56 24.86 -15.96 3.93
N LYS A 57 24.99 -16.90 3.00
CA LYS A 57 24.10 -18.06 2.89
C LYS A 57 24.23 -18.88 4.18
N ARG A 58 23.19 -18.90 5.01
CA ARG A 58 23.01 -19.99 5.97
C ARG A 58 22.55 -21.21 5.19
N THR A 59 23.49 -22.10 4.92
CA THR A 59 23.22 -23.47 4.45
C THR A 59 22.45 -24.23 5.52
N GLY A 60 21.42 -24.96 5.12
CA GLY A 60 20.84 -26.01 5.95
C GLY A 60 19.34 -26.10 5.81
N GLY A 61 18.90 -27.05 4.98
CA GLY A 61 17.51 -27.45 4.91
C GLY A 61 17.01 -27.92 6.27
N ALA A 62 16.00 -27.24 6.76
CA ALA A 62 14.96 -27.84 7.56
C ALA A 62 13.65 -27.41 6.88
N MET A 63 12.92 -28.37 6.31
CA MET A 63 11.49 -28.16 6.07
C MET A 63 10.89 -27.81 7.42
N LEU A 64 10.61 -26.52 7.64
CA LEU A 64 10.03 -26.02 8.87
C LEU A 64 8.63 -26.63 9.01
N THR A 65 8.52 -27.66 9.83
CA THR A 65 7.26 -28.08 10.48
C THR A 65 6.83 -27.09 11.57
N SER A 66 7.30 -25.83 11.51
CA SER A 66 6.92 -24.74 12.39
C SER A 66 6.15 -23.68 11.60
N GLY A 67 5.04 -23.18 12.16
CA GLY A 67 4.26 -22.11 11.54
C GLY A 67 5.07 -20.84 11.23
N LEU A 68 4.47 -19.93 10.47
CA LEU A 68 5.09 -18.66 10.07
C LEU A 68 5.57 -17.85 11.29
N ALA A 69 6.89 -17.70 11.44
CA ALA A 69 7.46 -16.79 12.43
C ALA A 69 7.27 -15.34 11.97
N PRO A 70 6.65 -14.45 12.77
CA PRO A 70 6.36 -13.09 12.32
C PRO A 70 7.60 -12.25 11.94
N ALA A 71 8.74 -12.47 12.59
CA ALA A 71 9.99 -11.81 12.24
C ALA A 71 10.49 -12.20 10.84
N ASP A 72 10.43 -13.49 10.49
CA ASP A 72 10.83 -13.97 9.16
C ASP A 72 9.87 -13.47 8.07
N ALA A 73 8.57 -13.48 8.36
CA ALA A 73 7.54 -12.92 7.48
C ALA A 73 7.77 -11.41 7.21
N TYR A 74 8.26 -10.68 8.20
CA TYR A 74 8.56 -9.27 8.07
C TYR A 74 9.77 -9.01 7.17
N GLU A 75 10.79 -9.88 7.16
CA GLU A 75 11.92 -9.74 6.23
C GLU A 75 11.48 -9.82 4.76
N TYR A 76 10.51 -10.69 4.46
CA TYR A 76 9.88 -10.69 3.13
C TYR A 76 9.23 -9.34 2.82
N LEU A 77 8.51 -8.73 3.77
CA LEU A 77 7.90 -7.42 3.53
C LEU A 77 8.95 -6.37 3.25
N VAL A 78 10.06 -6.34 4.00
CA VAL A 78 11.13 -5.38 3.75
C VAL A 78 11.76 -5.60 2.36
N LEU A 79 11.97 -6.85 1.95
CA LEU A 79 12.45 -7.15 0.60
C LEU A 79 11.48 -6.67 -0.48
N ALA A 80 10.20 -7.01 -0.38
CA ALA A 80 9.18 -6.58 -1.33
C ALA A 80 9.01 -5.05 -1.35
N ARG A 81 9.04 -4.41 -0.18
CA ARG A 81 9.02 -2.96 -0.03
C ARG A 81 10.21 -2.33 -0.71
N SER A 82 11.42 -2.86 -0.56
CA SER A 82 12.61 -2.31 -1.20
C SER A 82 12.49 -2.26 -2.74
N LYS A 83 11.87 -3.29 -3.35
CA LYS A 83 11.57 -3.34 -4.79
C LYS A 83 10.50 -2.32 -5.16
N LEU A 84 9.41 -2.24 -4.38
CA LEU A 84 8.36 -1.24 -4.57
C LEU A 84 8.91 0.19 -4.54
N LEU A 85 9.70 0.51 -3.51
CA LEU A 85 10.32 1.82 -3.34
C LEU A 85 11.33 2.12 -4.45
N GLY A 86 11.92 1.09 -5.05
CA GLY A 86 12.70 1.21 -6.28
C GLY A 86 11.95 1.87 -7.43
N TRP A 87 10.69 1.50 -7.67
CA TRP A 87 9.86 2.18 -8.67
C TRP A 87 9.37 3.55 -8.21
N VAL A 88 9.14 3.73 -6.91
CA VAL A 88 8.67 5.01 -6.33
C VAL A 88 9.74 6.09 -6.43
N ARG A 89 11.03 5.75 -6.33
CA ARG A 89 12.15 6.70 -6.49
C ARG A 89 12.18 7.39 -7.85
N GLU A 90 11.66 6.75 -8.88
CA GLU A 90 11.64 7.29 -10.25
C GLU A 90 10.48 8.27 -10.47
N LEU A 91 9.53 8.37 -9.54
CA LEU A 91 8.41 9.29 -9.64
C LEU A 91 8.87 10.73 -9.45
N SER A 92 8.30 11.65 -10.24
CA SER A 92 8.33 13.07 -9.88
C SER A 92 7.44 13.34 -8.65
N ASP A 93 7.63 14.48 -7.99
CA ASP A 93 6.79 14.86 -6.86
C ASP A 93 5.30 14.93 -7.23
N GLU A 94 4.98 15.38 -8.45
CA GLU A 94 3.62 15.41 -8.98
C GLU A 94 3.05 14.00 -9.17
N GLN A 95 3.86 13.06 -9.69
CA GLN A 95 3.44 11.66 -9.84
C GLN A 95 3.25 10.98 -8.48
N TYR A 96 4.14 11.26 -7.52
CA TYR A 96 4.06 10.73 -6.16
C TYR A 96 2.78 11.17 -5.43
N ALA A 97 2.34 12.41 -5.68
CA ALA A 97 1.12 12.99 -5.11
C ALA A 97 -0.14 12.81 -5.98
N ARG A 98 -0.02 12.30 -7.21
CA ARG A 98 -1.13 12.18 -8.17
C ARG A 98 -2.29 11.37 -7.58
N GLU A 99 -3.51 11.83 -7.82
CA GLU A 99 -4.72 11.16 -7.37
C GLU A 99 -5.19 10.02 -8.30
N PHE A 100 -5.72 8.98 -7.68
CA PHE A 100 -6.29 7.77 -8.27
C PHE A 100 -7.57 7.37 -7.52
N PRO A 101 -8.53 6.71 -8.18
CA PRO A 101 -9.81 6.34 -7.57
C PRO A 101 -9.72 5.03 -6.76
N ILE A 102 -8.71 4.90 -5.88
CA ILE A 102 -8.51 3.70 -5.05
C ILE A 102 -7.86 4.06 -3.71
N GLY A 103 -8.23 3.35 -2.65
CA GLY A 103 -7.53 3.40 -1.35
C GLY A 103 -7.35 4.82 -0.82
N HIS A 104 -6.12 5.18 -0.47
CA HIS A 104 -5.74 6.52 0.03
C HIS A 104 -5.54 7.56 -1.08
N ARG A 105 -5.97 7.26 -2.30
CA ARG A 105 -5.97 8.13 -3.48
C ARG A 105 -4.61 8.47 -4.07
N SER A 106 -3.49 8.32 -3.40
CA SER A 106 -2.17 8.55 -4.01
C SER A 106 -1.11 7.57 -3.51
N VAL A 107 0.00 7.46 -4.25
CA VAL A 107 1.17 6.68 -3.82
C VAL A 107 1.67 7.23 -2.48
N ARG A 108 1.86 8.55 -2.37
CA ARG A 108 2.27 9.22 -1.13
C ARG A 108 1.37 8.88 0.05
N ALA A 109 0.07 9.17 -0.06
CA ALA A 109 -0.84 8.99 1.06
C ALA A 109 -0.93 7.51 1.49
N THR A 110 -0.83 6.59 0.53
CA THR A 110 -0.82 5.15 0.81
C THR A 110 0.44 4.72 1.57
N LEU A 111 1.63 5.12 1.11
CA LEU A 111 2.89 4.74 1.78
C LEU A 111 3.00 5.37 3.17
N VAL A 112 2.61 6.63 3.32
CA VAL A 112 2.57 7.32 4.62
C VAL A 112 1.63 6.60 5.59
N HIS A 113 0.45 6.18 5.12
CA HIS A 113 -0.48 5.39 5.92
C HIS A 113 0.12 4.06 6.37
N VAL A 114 0.78 3.32 5.46
CA VAL A 114 1.40 2.03 5.80
C VAL A 114 2.50 2.20 6.86
N ALA A 115 3.42 3.15 6.68
CA ALA A 115 4.49 3.40 7.63
C ALA A 115 3.95 3.86 9.00
N SER A 116 2.93 4.71 9.01
CA SER A 116 2.23 5.16 10.23
C SER A 116 1.49 4.01 10.94
N ALA A 117 0.93 3.08 10.17
CA ALA A 117 0.28 1.89 10.72
C ALA A 117 1.31 0.93 11.33
N GLU A 118 2.43 0.68 10.65
CA GLU A 118 3.54 -0.13 11.15
C GLU A 118 4.04 0.42 12.50
N TRP A 119 4.36 1.72 12.56
CA TRP A 119 4.75 2.40 13.80
C TRP A 119 3.72 2.20 14.90
N GLY A 120 2.43 2.37 14.60
CA GLY A 120 1.36 2.20 15.57
C GLY A 120 1.22 0.76 16.08
N TYR A 121 1.39 -0.24 15.23
CA TYR A 121 1.34 -1.65 15.64
C TYR A 121 2.56 -2.07 16.48
N VAL A 122 3.74 -1.56 16.16
CA VAL A 122 4.94 -1.76 17.00
C VAL A 122 4.74 -1.20 18.41
N ARG A 123 4.17 0.01 18.53
CA ARG A 123 3.82 0.57 19.86
C ARG A 123 2.82 -0.31 20.61
N ARG A 124 1.78 -0.80 19.93
CA ARG A 124 0.80 -1.73 20.55
C ARG A 124 1.45 -3.04 21.00
N LEU A 125 2.39 -3.59 20.23
CA LEU A 125 3.16 -4.76 20.62
C LEU A 125 3.93 -4.52 21.92
N ARG A 126 4.53 -3.33 22.06
CA ARG A 126 5.25 -2.88 23.28
C ARG A 126 4.34 -2.44 24.43
N GLY A 127 3.01 -2.42 24.24
CA GLY A 127 2.06 -1.93 25.26
C GLY A 127 2.07 -0.41 25.42
N GLU A 128 2.60 0.30 24.43
CA GLU A 128 2.69 1.76 24.44
C GLU A 128 1.44 2.42 23.85
N PRO A 129 1.08 3.64 24.29
CA PRO A 129 -0.07 4.35 23.74
C PRO A 129 0.13 4.69 22.26
N VAL A 130 -0.95 4.77 21.48
CA VAL A 130 -0.89 5.23 20.08
C VAL A 130 -1.67 6.53 19.96
N PRO A 131 -1.01 7.68 19.73
CA PRO A 131 -1.70 8.96 19.60
C PRO A 131 -2.56 9.03 18.33
N PRO A 132 -3.46 10.04 18.26
CA PRO A 132 -4.21 10.36 17.05
C PRO A 132 -3.32 10.50 15.82
N ILE A 133 -3.86 10.21 14.64
CA ILE A 133 -3.08 10.17 13.39
C ILE A 133 -2.29 11.46 13.18
N ALA A 134 -2.90 12.63 13.39
CA ALA A 134 -2.25 13.93 13.18
C ALA A 134 -0.97 14.14 14.00
N GLU A 135 -0.83 13.47 15.14
CA GLU A 135 0.31 13.61 16.07
C GLU A 135 1.40 12.56 15.81
N ARG A 136 1.18 11.61 14.89
CA ARG A 136 2.15 10.56 14.59
C ARG A 136 3.32 11.09 13.77
N PRO A 137 4.54 10.57 13.97
CA PRO A 137 5.75 11.08 13.31
C PRO A 137 5.66 11.05 11.77
N PHE A 138 4.97 10.05 11.21
CA PHE A 138 4.85 9.90 9.76
C PHE A 138 3.88 10.91 9.11
N SER A 139 3.03 11.60 9.88
CA SER A 139 1.97 12.45 9.33
C SER A 139 2.50 13.68 8.58
N ARG A 140 3.70 14.16 8.93
CA ARG A 140 4.37 15.25 8.20
C ARG A 140 4.70 14.89 6.75
N PHE A 141 4.91 13.60 6.45
CA PHE A 141 5.27 13.14 5.10
C PHE A 141 4.10 13.17 4.10
N GLN A 142 2.90 13.60 4.53
CA GLN A 142 1.81 13.90 3.61
C GLN A 142 2.15 15.08 2.68
N THR A 143 3.01 15.99 3.13
CA THR A 143 3.39 17.18 2.37
C THR A 143 4.86 17.17 1.92
N GLU A 144 5.71 16.35 2.53
CA GLU A 144 7.15 16.29 2.23
C GLU A 144 7.48 15.41 0.99
N PRO A 145 8.66 15.60 0.37
CA PRO A 145 9.17 14.74 -0.69
C PRO A 145 9.43 13.29 -0.24
N PHE A 146 9.61 12.40 -1.21
CA PHE A 146 9.77 10.96 -0.95
C PHE A 146 11.06 10.60 -0.19
N GLY A 147 12.19 11.25 -0.48
CA GLY A 147 13.51 10.88 0.09
C GLY A 147 13.55 10.87 1.63
N PRO A 148 13.15 11.96 2.31
CA PRO A 148 13.06 11.99 3.78
C PRO A 148 12.12 10.92 4.37
N PHE A 149 11.01 10.63 3.67
CA PHE A 149 10.09 9.56 4.06
C PHE A 149 10.74 8.18 3.96
N GLU A 150 11.48 7.89 2.87
CA GLU A 150 12.18 6.62 2.67
C GLU A 150 13.19 6.37 3.80
N GLY A 151 13.97 7.38 4.18
CA GLY A 151 14.91 7.29 5.31
C GLY A 151 14.20 7.00 6.64
N ALA A 152 13.15 7.76 6.96
CA ALA A 152 12.41 7.55 8.20
C ALA A 152 11.74 6.17 8.28
N TRP A 153 11.27 5.63 7.15
CA TRP A 153 10.67 4.29 7.13
C TRP A 153 11.74 3.19 7.23
N ALA A 154 12.96 3.42 6.74
CA ALA A 154 14.08 2.51 6.96
C ALA A 154 14.46 2.42 8.46
N ASP A 155 14.49 3.55 9.16
CA ASP A 155 14.72 3.58 10.62
C ASP A 155 13.60 2.86 11.38
N GLN A 156 12.34 3.11 10.99
CA GLN A 156 11.19 2.40 11.55
C GLN A 156 11.31 0.89 11.32
N ALA A 157 11.79 0.44 10.16
CA ALA A 157 11.95 -0.98 9.89
C ALA A 157 12.95 -1.66 10.85
N GLN A 158 14.00 -0.97 11.29
CA GLN A 158 14.91 -1.49 12.32
C GLN A 158 14.20 -1.63 13.66
N GLN A 159 13.38 -0.65 14.04
CA GLN A 159 12.60 -0.71 15.28
C GLN A 159 11.55 -1.84 15.24
N THR A 160 10.93 -2.06 14.09
CA THR A 160 9.97 -3.14 13.90
C THR A 160 10.62 -4.51 14.01
N ARG A 161 11.80 -4.72 13.40
CA ARG A 161 12.59 -5.95 13.57
C ARG A 161 12.87 -6.26 15.03
N ALA A 162 13.42 -5.29 15.75
CA ALA A 162 13.73 -5.44 17.17
C ALA A 162 12.47 -5.79 17.97
N ALA A 163 11.36 -5.07 17.75
CA ALA A 163 10.11 -5.33 18.45
C ALA A 163 9.55 -6.74 18.19
N LEU A 164 9.63 -7.24 16.95
CA LEU A 164 9.16 -8.59 16.61
C LEU A 164 10.06 -9.68 17.22
N GLN A 165 11.37 -9.44 17.30
CA GLN A 165 12.35 -10.36 17.90
C GLN A 165 12.24 -10.42 19.44
N GLU A 166 11.78 -9.34 20.07
CA GLU A 166 11.58 -9.26 21.52
C GLU A 166 10.33 -10.03 22.01
N VAL A 167 9.39 -10.37 21.13
CA VAL A 167 8.16 -11.06 21.54
C VAL A 167 8.43 -12.52 21.89
N GLN A 168 8.28 -12.84 23.18
CA GLN A 168 8.44 -14.20 23.70
C GLN A 168 7.13 -15.03 23.69
N ASP A 169 5.99 -14.35 23.80
CA ASP A 169 4.67 -14.98 23.83
C ASP A 169 3.72 -14.31 22.83
N TRP A 170 3.50 -14.99 21.71
CA TRP A 170 2.58 -14.54 20.65
C TRP A 170 1.10 -14.73 21.04
N SER A 171 0.79 -15.53 22.06
CA SER A 171 -0.57 -15.71 22.58
C SER A 171 -0.98 -14.64 23.59
N ARG A 172 -0.01 -13.85 24.10
CA ARG A 172 -0.23 -12.78 25.07
C ARG A 172 -1.40 -11.89 24.67
N PRO A 173 -2.43 -11.73 25.53
CA PRO A 173 -3.56 -10.87 25.23
C PRO A 173 -3.13 -9.41 25.14
N VAL A 174 -3.69 -8.70 24.17
CA VAL A 174 -3.53 -7.26 24.00
C VAL A 174 -4.90 -6.60 23.87
N GLU A 175 -5.10 -5.53 24.62
CA GLU A 175 -6.30 -4.71 24.56
C GLU A 175 -5.93 -3.25 24.33
N TYR A 176 -6.62 -2.58 23.42
CA TYR A 176 -6.43 -1.14 23.17
C TYR A 176 -7.71 -0.47 22.73
N VAL A 177 -7.77 0.86 22.91
CA VAL A 177 -8.83 1.71 22.37
C VAL A 177 -8.29 2.46 21.17
N SER A 178 -9.05 2.51 20.09
CA SER A 178 -8.74 3.34 18.92
C SER A 178 -10.01 4.03 18.44
N ARG A 179 -9.86 5.30 18.08
CA ARG A 179 -10.94 6.06 17.46
C ARG A 179 -11.02 5.73 15.98
N PHE A 180 -12.19 5.32 15.51
CA PHE A 180 -12.47 5.01 14.11
C PHE A 180 -13.83 5.60 13.72
N SER A 181 -13.86 6.38 12.63
CA SER A 181 -15.07 7.10 12.17
C SER A 181 -15.76 7.90 13.28
N GLY A 182 -14.96 8.65 14.06
CA GLY A 182 -15.44 9.52 15.15
C GLY A 182 -15.83 8.80 16.45
N ARG A 183 -15.84 7.46 16.47
CA ARG A 183 -16.23 6.65 17.64
C ARG A 183 -15.05 5.91 18.23
N ASP A 184 -14.99 5.89 19.56
CA ASP A 184 -14.01 5.06 20.26
C ASP A 184 -14.45 3.60 20.23
N ARG A 185 -13.52 2.72 19.87
CA ARG A 185 -13.72 1.27 19.84
C ARG A 185 -12.64 0.59 20.63
N ARG A 186 -13.04 -0.38 21.45
CA ARG A 186 -12.13 -1.27 22.17
C ARG A 186 -11.87 -2.51 21.32
N TYR A 187 -10.60 -2.85 21.17
CA TYR A 187 -10.13 -4.02 20.43
C TYR A 187 -9.43 -4.96 21.39
N ARG A 188 -9.70 -6.26 21.26
CA ARG A 188 -9.04 -7.34 22.00
C ARG A 188 -8.48 -8.33 21.01
N THR A 189 -7.22 -8.69 21.19
CA THR A 189 -6.48 -9.60 20.30
C THR A 189 -5.30 -10.20 21.07
N THR A 190 -4.34 -10.79 20.37
CA THR A 190 -3.06 -11.24 20.93
C THR A 190 -1.90 -10.50 20.27
N ALA A 191 -0.68 -10.63 20.82
CA ALA A 191 0.53 -10.15 20.15
C ALA A 191 0.67 -10.72 18.73
N GLY A 192 0.34 -12.01 18.54
CA GLY A 192 0.30 -12.65 17.22
C GLY A 192 -0.76 -12.03 16.30
N GLY A 193 -1.94 -11.67 16.83
CA GLY A 193 -2.96 -10.96 16.06
C GLY A 193 -2.52 -9.58 15.58
N LEU A 194 -1.77 -8.83 16.42
CA LEU A 194 -1.17 -7.56 16.01
C LEU A 194 -0.11 -7.75 14.92
N ALA A 195 0.73 -8.77 15.04
CA ALA A 195 1.76 -9.06 14.03
C ALA A 195 1.12 -9.48 12.70
N THR A 196 0.13 -10.37 12.70
CA THR A 196 -0.64 -10.73 11.51
C THR A 196 -1.27 -9.51 10.84
N GLN A 197 -1.88 -8.63 11.64
CA GLN A 197 -2.47 -7.40 11.12
C GLN A 197 -1.41 -6.47 10.52
N LEU A 198 -0.25 -6.28 11.16
CA LEU A 198 0.87 -5.51 10.62
C LEU A 198 1.28 -6.07 9.26
N LEU A 199 1.50 -7.38 9.18
CA LEU A 199 2.02 -8.03 7.98
C LEU A 199 1.05 -7.93 6.80
N PHE A 200 -0.22 -8.29 7.01
CA PHE A 200 -1.22 -8.33 5.93
C PHE A 200 -1.67 -6.93 5.50
N HIS A 201 -1.62 -5.96 6.40
CA HIS A 201 -2.01 -4.58 6.09
C HIS A 201 -1.06 -3.94 5.07
N GLU A 202 0.25 -4.24 5.14
CA GLU A 202 1.19 -3.80 4.11
C GLU A 202 0.93 -4.50 2.78
N VAL A 203 0.74 -5.82 2.77
CA VAL A 203 0.43 -6.56 1.52
C VAL A 203 -0.81 -5.98 0.83
N HIS A 204 -1.87 -5.70 1.60
CA HIS A 204 -3.11 -5.09 1.11
C HIS A 204 -2.86 -3.74 0.43
N HIS A 205 -2.15 -2.82 1.08
CA HIS A 205 -1.91 -1.48 0.54
C HIS A 205 -0.81 -1.44 -0.52
N ARG A 206 0.17 -2.35 -0.47
CA ARG A 206 1.20 -2.51 -1.51
C ARG A 206 0.58 -2.80 -2.86
N ALA A 207 -0.43 -3.67 -2.92
CA ALA A 207 -1.15 -3.96 -4.16
C ALA A 207 -1.78 -2.69 -4.78
N GLN A 208 -2.29 -1.78 -3.94
CA GLN A 208 -2.85 -0.50 -4.41
C GLN A 208 -1.76 0.42 -4.99
N VAL A 209 -0.59 0.48 -4.35
CA VAL A 209 0.56 1.24 -4.88
C VAL A 209 1.04 0.66 -6.21
N MET A 210 1.16 -0.66 -6.31
CA MET A 210 1.53 -1.34 -7.55
C MET A 210 0.53 -1.05 -8.67
N PHE A 211 -0.77 -1.01 -8.37
CA PHE A 211 -1.79 -0.57 -9.33
C PHE A 211 -1.53 0.87 -9.81
N MET A 212 -1.32 1.82 -8.90
CA MET A 212 -1.08 3.22 -9.25
C MET A 212 0.20 3.40 -10.08
N LEU A 213 1.28 2.69 -9.74
CA LEU A 213 2.52 2.67 -10.51
C LEU A 213 2.30 2.18 -11.95
N ARG A 214 1.55 1.09 -12.12
CA ARG A 214 1.22 0.56 -13.46
C ARG A 214 0.37 1.52 -14.28
N GLN A 215 -0.57 2.25 -13.66
CA GLN A 215 -1.35 3.30 -14.34
C GLN A 215 -0.47 4.46 -14.85
N MET A 216 0.72 4.65 -14.26
CA MET A 216 1.71 5.63 -14.71
C MET A 216 2.74 5.05 -15.68
N GLY A 217 2.61 3.78 -16.08
CA GLY A 217 3.51 3.12 -17.03
C GLY A 217 4.76 2.49 -16.40
N TYR A 218 4.85 2.41 -15.07
CA TYR A 218 5.96 1.74 -14.40
C TYR A 218 5.77 0.22 -14.38
N PRO A 219 6.83 -0.57 -14.62
CA PRO A 219 6.76 -2.03 -14.64
C PRO A 219 6.80 -2.58 -13.21
N ALA A 220 5.75 -2.33 -12.41
CA ALA A 220 5.64 -2.90 -11.07
C ALA A 220 5.39 -4.41 -11.18
N GLU A 221 6.46 -5.21 -11.11
CA GLU A 221 6.48 -6.68 -11.24
C GLU A 221 5.86 -7.41 -10.05
N ASN A 222 5.72 -8.73 -10.13
CA ASN A 222 5.18 -9.54 -9.04
C ASN A 222 6.10 -9.49 -7.80
N LEU A 223 5.52 -9.24 -6.63
CA LEU A 223 6.19 -9.19 -5.32
C LEU A 223 5.61 -10.20 -4.33
N ASP A 224 4.96 -11.25 -4.83
CA ASP A 224 4.43 -12.33 -4.00
C ASP A 224 5.53 -13.04 -3.22
N TYR A 225 5.13 -13.66 -2.10
CA TYR A 225 6.05 -14.36 -1.21
C TYR A 225 6.82 -15.47 -1.93
N SER A 226 6.13 -16.30 -2.72
CA SER A 226 6.77 -17.40 -3.47
C SER A 226 7.81 -16.89 -4.46
N VAL A 227 7.54 -15.79 -5.15
CA VAL A 227 8.47 -15.18 -6.13
C VAL A 227 9.75 -14.69 -5.47
N LEU A 228 9.66 -14.22 -4.21
CA LEU A 228 10.78 -13.57 -3.54
C LEU A 228 11.52 -14.44 -2.52
N ALA A 229 10.87 -15.47 -1.97
CA ALA A 229 11.37 -16.22 -0.83
C ALA A 229 11.50 -17.73 -1.07
N PHE A 230 10.92 -18.28 -2.15
CA PHE A 230 11.12 -19.69 -2.46
C PHE A 230 12.41 -19.92 -3.25
N GLU A 231 13.01 -21.09 -3.07
CA GLU A 231 14.00 -21.60 -3.99
C GLU A 231 13.29 -22.03 -5.28
N VAL A 232 13.80 -21.56 -6.41
CA VAL A 232 13.26 -21.86 -7.73
C VAL A 232 14.39 -22.43 -8.56
N GLU A 233 14.13 -23.59 -9.15
CA GLU A 233 14.99 -24.24 -10.14
C GLU A 233 14.24 -24.26 -11.47
N ASP A 234 14.87 -23.73 -12.52
CA ASP A 234 14.36 -23.89 -13.87
C ASP A 234 14.67 -25.32 -14.33
N LEU A 235 13.63 -26.06 -14.73
CA LEU A 235 13.82 -27.37 -15.35
C LEU A 235 14.06 -27.16 -16.85
N GLU A 236 15.05 -27.89 -17.40
CA GLU A 236 15.24 -27.95 -18.85
C GLU A 236 13.94 -28.46 -19.53
N PRO A 237 13.60 -27.97 -20.73
CA PRO A 237 12.32 -28.25 -21.39
C PRO A 237 12.01 -29.74 -21.61
#